data_AF-A0A918KZQ1-F1
#
_entry.id   AF-A0A918KZQ1-F1
#
_cell.length_a   1.000
_cell.length_b   1.000
_cell.length_c   1.000
_cell.angle_alpha   90.00
_cell.angle_beta   90.00
_cell.angle_gamma   90.00
#
_symmetry.space_group_name_H-M   'P 1'
#
loop_
_entity.id
_entity.type
_entity.pdbx_description
1 polymer ?
#
loop_
_entity_poly.entity_id
_entity_poly.type
_entity_poly.pdbx_seq_one_letter_code
_entity_poly.pdbx_strand_id
1 'polypeptide(L)'
;MQTALDAYGTVDILINNAGNIRNAPFTELTPDSIEALLAVHVKGAFYVTQPAFAVMRDKGYGRIVFTSSASGVFGNPEQANYGAAKGAVLGLANVVALEGASHGILVNTVLPMAQSRMGADMNPDMMATLPTTPAHTEPEMVTAMVAYLASEENPYTHEVFSIARGRYARAFIGVTEGWHVAADEPLATADDVRRHIARIRDQDGYHVPGSLIEEAGLIP
;
A
#
# COMPACT_ATOMS: atom_id res chain seq x y z
N MET A 1 -4.92 -6.52 20.73
CA MET A 1 -6.27 -5.96 20.92
C MET A 1 -6.64 -5.92 22.40
N GLN A 2 -6.94 -7.05 23.06
CA GLN A 2 -7.36 -7.09 24.47
C GLN A 2 -6.49 -6.22 25.41
N THR A 3 -5.17 -6.27 25.27
CA THR A 3 -4.24 -5.42 26.03
C THR A 3 -4.57 -3.93 26.02
N ALA A 4 -4.99 -3.37 24.88
CA ALA A 4 -5.35 -1.95 24.80
C ALA A 4 -6.73 -1.65 25.40
N LEU A 5 -7.70 -2.57 25.29
CA LEU A 5 -9.01 -2.43 25.95
C LEU A 5 -8.87 -2.52 27.47
N ASP A 6 -8.06 -3.46 27.96
CA ASP A 6 -7.85 -3.63 29.39
C ASP A 6 -7.16 -2.40 30.00
N ALA A 7 -6.18 -1.82 29.28
CA ALA A 7 -5.40 -0.69 29.78
C ALA A 7 -6.11 0.67 29.61
N TYR A 8 -6.83 0.86 28.51
CA TYR A 8 -7.33 2.17 28.08
C TYR A 8 -8.83 2.19 27.75
N GLY A 9 -9.52 1.04 27.75
CA GLY A 9 -10.94 0.94 27.42
C GLY A 9 -11.27 1.13 25.93
N THR A 10 -10.29 1.42 25.08
CA THR A 10 -10.51 1.76 23.66
C THR A 10 -9.27 1.54 22.80
N VAL A 11 -9.44 1.72 21.48
CA VAL A 11 -8.34 1.87 20.51
C VAL A 11 -8.69 2.98 19.53
N ASP A 12 -7.92 4.06 19.56
CA ASP A 12 -8.07 5.22 18.66
C ASP A 12 -7.21 5.09 17.40
N ILE A 13 -6.03 4.50 17.56
CA ILE A 13 -4.99 4.45 16.54
C ILE A 13 -4.47 3.01 16.40
N LEU A 14 -4.33 2.54 15.17
CA LEU A 14 -3.68 1.27 14.85
C LEU A 14 -2.61 1.46 13.78
N ILE A 15 -1.37 1.08 14.08
CA ILE A 15 -0.25 1.10 13.12
C ILE A 15 0.16 -0.35 12.80
N ASN A 16 -0.21 -0.84 11.62
CA ASN A 16 0.16 -2.17 11.13
C ASN A 16 1.60 -2.18 10.59
N ASN A 17 2.58 -2.28 11.50
CA ASN A 17 4.01 -2.19 11.18
C ASN A 17 4.77 -3.53 11.21
N ALA A 18 4.28 -4.55 11.92
CA ALA A 18 4.99 -5.81 12.10
C ALA A 18 5.37 -6.46 10.76
N GLY A 19 6.58 -7.05 10.70
CA GLY A 19 7.09 -7.57 9.45
C GLY A 19 8.42 -8.32 9.54
N ASN A 20 8.70 -9.09 8.49
CA ASN A 20 9.94 -9.83 8.25
C ASN A 20 10.29 -9.82 6.75
N ILE A 21 11.47 -10.32 6.37
CA ILE A 21 11.84 -10.48 4.96
C ILE A 21 12.44 -11.86 4.73
N ARG A 22 12.33 -12.36 3.49
CA ARG A 22 12.96 -13.59 3.03
C ARG A 22 13.29 -13.42 1.55
N ASN A 23 14.36 -12.68 1.28
CA ASN A 23 14.77 -12.38 -0.10
C ASN A 23 15.45 -13.60 -0.72
N ALA A 24 15.09 -13.92 -1.96
CA ALA A 24 15.78 -14.90 -2.78
C ALA A 24 15.39 -14.67 -4.25
N PRO A 25 16.22 -15.06 -5.22
CA PRO A 25 15.80 -15.17 -6.61
C PRO A 25 14.47 -15.93 -6.74
N PHE A 26 13.63 -15.55 -7.70
CA PHE A 26 12.27 -16.11 -7.81
C PHE A 26 12.26 -17.64 -7.89
N THR A 27 13.25 -18.21 -8.59
CA THR A 27 13.44 -19.66 -8.76
C THR A 27 13.89 -20.39 -7.49
N GLU A 28 14.34 -19.66 -6.47
CA GLU A 28 14.85 -20.19 -5.21
C GLU A 28 13.87 -19.98 -4.04
N LEU A 29 12.76 -19.26 -4.27
CA LEU A 29 11.72 -19.07 -3.28
C LEU A 29 11.03 -20.40 -2.95
N THR A 30 10.95 -20.70 -1.65
CA THR A 30 10.23 -21.87 -1.15
C THR A 30 8.79 -21.52 -0.75
N PRO A 31 7.86 -22.49 -0.71
CA PRO A 31 6.52 -22.29 -0.16
C PRO A 31 6.54 -21.69 1.26
N ASP A 32 7.44 -22.15 2.13
CA ASP A 32 7.60 -21.60 3.47
C ASP A 32 8.02 -20.13 3.45
N SER A 33 8.80 -19.72 2.45
CA SER A 33 9.25 -18.34 2.31
C SER A 33 8.08 -17.40 2.02
N ILE A 34 7.11 -17.80 1.21
CA ILE A 34 5.90 -16.99 0.96
C ILE A 34 4.92 -17.08 2.12
N GLU A 35 4.69 -18.27 2.70
CA GLU A 35 3.75 -18.45 3.82
C GLU A 35 4.13 -17.61 5.03
N ALA A 36 5.42 -17.51 5.36
CA ALA A 36 5.86 -16.69 6.49
C ALA A 36 5.59 -15.19 6.30
N LEU A 37 5.71 -14.68 5.06
CA LEU A 37 5.43 -13.28 4.79
C LEU A 37 3.93 -13.01 4.78
N LEU A 38 3.13 -13.91 4.18
CA LEU A 38 1.67 -13.82 4.23
C LEU A 38 1.13 -13.91 5.67
N ALA A 39 1.71 -14.79 6.49
CA ALA A 39 1.29 -14.97 7.88
C ALA A 39 1.50 -13.71 8.72
N VAL A 40 2.67 -13.08 8.62
CA VAL A 40 2.98 -11.90 9.43
C VAL A 40 2.36 -10.63 8.85
N HIS A 41 2.57 -10.37 7.56
CA HIS A 41 2.17 -9.09 6.97
C HIS A 41 0.68 -9.02 6.67
N VAL A 42 0.12 -10.06 6.05
CA VAL A 42 -1.27 -10.02 5.57
C VAL A 42 -2.23 -10.50 6.65
N LYS A 43 -2.05 -11.75 7.10
CA LYS A 43 -2.91 -12.35 8.14
C LYS A 43 -2.76 -11.57 9.46
N GLY A 44 -1.55 -11.22 9.85
CA GLY A 44 -1.30 -10.41 11.05
C GLY A 44 -2.01 -9.05 11.01
N ALA A 45 -1.88 -8.31 9.90
CA ALA A 45 -2.56 -7.03 9.76
C ALA A 45 -4.09 -7.19 9.77
N PHE A 46 -4.63 -8.20 9.08
CA PHE A 46 -6.06 -8.51 9.11
C PHE A 46 -6.56 -8.82 10.53
N TYR A 47 -5.91 -9.73 11.25
CA TYR A 47 -6.35 -10.18 12.57
C TYR A 47 -6.25 -9.13 13.67
N VAL A 48 -5.40 -8.10 13.50
CA VAL A 48 -5.35 -6.97 14.43
C VAL A 48 -6.31 -5.86 13.99
N THR A 49 -6.45 -5.62 12.69
CA THR A 49 -7.29 -4.55 12.16
C THR A 49 -8.77 -4.83 12.36
N GLN A 50 -9.25 -6.04 12.06
CA GLN A 50 -10.67 -6.35 12.11
C GLN A 50 -11.31 -6.04 13.48
N PRO A 51 -10.79 -6.52 14.63
CA PRO A 51 -11.39 -6.21 15.92
C PRO A 51 -11.17 -4.74 16.35
N ALA A 52 -10.07 -4.10 15.95
CA ALA A 52 -9.85 -2.68 16.22
C ALA A 52 -10.86 -1.81 15.43
N PHE A 53 -11.14 -2.17 14.18
CA PHE A 53 -12.11 -1.50 13.31
C PHE A 53 -13.51 -1.54 13.93
N ALA A 54 -13.93 -2.67 14.50
CA ALA A 54 -15.22 -2.77 15.19
C ALA A 54 -15.33 -1.76 16.35
N VAL A 55 -14.29 -1.65 17.18
CA VAL A 55 -14.24 -0.67 18.28
C VAL A 55 -14.27 0.77 17.76
N MET A 56 -13.48 1.07 16.72
CA MET A 56 -13.42 2.40 16.10
C MET A 56 -14.76 2.81 15.47
N ARG A 57 -15.42 1.86 14.80
CA ARG A 57 -16.73 2.06 14.16
C ARG A 57 -17.78 2.40 15.19
N ASP A 58 -17.86 1.64 16.28
CA ASP A 58 -18.90 1.80 17.30
C ASP A 58 -18.80 3.15 18.02
N LYS A 59 -17.59 3.74 18.10
CA LYS A 59 -17.37 5.09 18.68
C LYS A 59 -17.29 6.23 17.66
N GLY A 60 -17.32 5.93 16.36
CA GLY A 60 -17.27 6.94 15.30
C GLY A 60 -15.90 7.63 15.11
N TYR A 61 -14.81 7.01 15.54
CA TYR A 61 -13.46 7.55 15.39
C TYR A 61 -12.40 6.44 15.24
N GLY A 62 -11.52 6.58 14.25
CA GLY A 62 -10.35 5.74 14.12
C GLY A 62 -9.29 6.30 13.19
N ARG A 63 -8.02 5.95 13.45
CA ARG A 63 -6.90 6.18 12.52
C ARG A 63 -6.12 4.89 12.34
N ILE A 64 -5.99 4.44 11.10
CA ILE A 64 -5.27 3.21 10.78
C ILE A 64 -4.18 3.52 9.77
N VAL A 65 -2.95 3.13 10.08
CA VAL A 65 -1.83 3.24 9.14
C VAL A 65 -1.31 1.85 8.81
N PHE A 66 -1.35 1.50 7.53
CA PHE A 66 -0.74 0.27 7.03
C PHE A 66 0.67 0.54 6.54
N THR A 67 1.60 -0.36 6.86
CA THR A 67 2.95 -0.34 6.29
C THR A 67 3.01 -1.29 5.09
N SER A 68 2.88 -0.74 3.88
CA SER A 68 3.20 -1.47 2.64
C SER A 68 4.70 -1.29 2.31
N SER A 69 5.09 -1.30 1.04
CA SER A 69 6.46 -1.05 0.59
C SER A 69 6.50 -0.67 -0.88
N ALA A 70 7.51 0.12 -1.27
CA ALA A 70 7.84 0.34 -2.68
C ALA A 70 7.99 -0.99 -3.45
N SER A 71 8.52 -2.05 -2.82
CA SER A 71 8.62 -3.37 -3.44
C SER A 71 7.26 -4.02 -3.75
N GLY A 72 6.22 -3.70 -2.96
CA GLY A 72 4.86 -4.18 -3.20
C GLY A 72 4.11 -3.38 -4.27
N VAL A 73 4.51 -2.13 -4.50
CA VAL A 73 3.84 -1.22 -5.44
C VAL A 73 4.55 -1.19 -6.80
N PHE A 74 5.87 -1.10 -6.79
CA PHE A 74 6.70 -0.92 -7.99
C PHE A 74 7.49 -2.17 -8.36
N GLY A 75 7.56 -3.16 -7.45
CA GLY A 75 8.41 -4.33 -7.60
C GLY A 75 9.84 -4.09 -7.09
N ASN A 76 10.51 -5.18 -6.74
CA ASN A 76 11.94 -5.19 -6.42
C ASN A 76 12.49 -6.61 -6.71
N PRO A 77 13.64 -6.76 -7.39
CA PRO A 77 14.25 -8.07 -7.59
C PRO A 77 14.41 -8.85 -6.27
N GLU A 78 14.36 -10.19 -6.37
CA GLU A 78 14.50 -11.12 -5.22
C GLU A 78 13.43 -11.00 -4.12
N GLN A 79 12.38 -10.19 -4.36
CA GLN A 79 11.33 -9.91 -3.38
C GLN A 79 9.94 -10.29 -3.88
N ALA A 80 9.79 -11.31 -4.72
CA ALA A 80 8.46 -11.67 -5.24
C ALA A 80 7.46 -12.04 -4.12
N ASN A 81 7.90 -12.79 -3.10
CA ASN A 81 7.11 -13.09 -1.91
C ASN A 81 6.79 -11.84 -1.07
N TYR A 82 7.77 -10.97 -0.82
CA TYR A 82 7.61 -9.77 -0.01
C TYR A 82 6.76 -8.72 -0.72
N GLY A 83 7.02 -8.51 -2.01
CA GLY A 83 6.21 -7.70 -2.90
C GLY A 83 4.76 -8.18 -2.95
N ALA A 84 4.52 -9.49 -3.11
CA ALA A 84 3.17 -10.05 -3.05
C ALA A 84 2.49 -9.77 -1.69
N ALA A 85 3.17 -9.99 -0.58
CA ALA A 85 2.62 -9.72 0.75
C ALA A 85 2.32 -8.24 0.97
N LYS A 86 3.21 -7.33 0.54
CA LYS A 86 3.02 -5.88 0.68
C LYS A 86 1.99 -5.30 -0.29
N GLY A 87 1.86 -5.88 -1.48
CA GLY A 87 0.77 -5.59 -2.41
C GLY A 87 -0.58 -6.04 -1.83
N ALA A 88 -0.65 -7.21 -1.20
CA ALA A 88 -1.86 -7.66 -0.51
C ALA A 88 -2.23 -6.76 0.68
N VAL A 89 -1.26 -6.27 1.44
CA VAL A 89 -1.49 -5.26 2.49
C VAL A 89 -2.08 -3.97 1.92
N LEU A 90 -1.59 -3.50 0.77
CA LEU A 90 -2.17 -2.33 0.11
C LEU A 90 -3.62 -2.59 -0.33
N GLY A 91 -3.90 -3.74 -0.94
CA GLY A 91 -5.25 -4.13 -1.32
C GLY A 91 -6.20 -4.19 -0.12
N LEU A 92 -5.75 -4.74 1.02
CA LEU A 92 -6.49 -4.74 2.28
C LEU A 92 -6.75 -3.30 2.75
N ALA A 93 -5.73 -2.44 2.76
CA ALA A 93 -5.86 -1.06 3.21
C ALA A 93 -6.88 -0.26 2.40
N ASN A 94 -6.91 -0.45 1.07
CA ASN A 94 -7.86 0.22 0.18
C ASN A 94 -9.32 -0.07 0.56
N VAL A 95 -9.65 -1.35 0.78
CA VAL A 95 -11.03 -1.75 1.14
C VAL A 95 -11.39 -1.26 2.53
N VAL A 96 -10.48 -1.39 3.51
CA VAL A 96 -10.73 -0.91 4.88
C VAL A 96 -10.90 0.61 4.92
N ALA A 97 -10.21 1.36 4.05
CA ALA A 97 -10.39 2.81 3.93
C ALA A 97 -11.80 3.19 3.44
N LEU A 98 -12.28 2.49 2.40
CA LEU A 98 -13.61 2.71 1.83
C LEU A 98 -14.72 2.37 2.82
N GLU A 99 -14.62 1.23 3.51
CA GLU A 99 -15.59 0.83 4.53
C GLU A 99 -15.55 1.73 5.77
N GLY A 100 -14.37 2.26 6.13
CA GLY A 100 -14.18 3.08 7.32
C GLY A 100 -14.68 4.53 7.18
N ALA A 101 -14.72 5.07 5.96
CA ALA A 101 -14.97 6.49 5.72
C ALA A 101 -16.29 6.98 6.31
N SER A 102 -17.38 6.21 6.19
CA SER A 102 -18.70 6.55 6.73
C SER A 102 -18.78 6.45 8.26
N HIS A 103 -17.77 5.87 8.90
CA HIS A 103 -17.70 5.63 10.34
C HIS A 103 -16.67 6.52 11.06
N GLY A 104 -16.13 7.55 10.39
CA GLY A 104 -15.10 8.42 10.96
C GLY A 104 -13.74 7.75 11.12
N ILE A 105 -13.50 6.65 10.39
CA ILE A 105 -12.24 5.92 10.39
C ILE A 105 -11.45 6.32 9.15
N LEU A 106 -10.27 6.91 9.36
CA LEU A 106 -9.35 7.25 8.27
C LEU A 106 -8.24 6.22 8.20
N VAL A 107 -7.96 5.73 7.00
CA VAL A 107 -7.01 4.64 6.75
C VAL A 107 -6.06 5.08 5.66
N ASN A 108 -4.77 5.04 5.94
CA ASN A 108 -3.74 5.42 4.98
C ASN A 108 -2.60 4.40 4.96
N THR A 109 -1.82 4.40 3.89
CA THR A 109 -0.70 3.48 3.70
C THR A 109 0.60 4.25 3.56
N VAL A 110 1.66 3.73 4.19
CA VAL A 110 3.02 4.24 3.99
C VAL A 110 3.90 3.22 3.27
N LEU A 111 4.80 3.73 2.43
CA LEU A 111 5.86 3.01 1.72
C LEU A 111 7.21 3.52 2.28
N PRO A 112 7.63 3.04 3.46
CA PRO A 112 8.83 3.57 4.12
C PRO A 112 10.12 2.99 3.52
N MET A 113 11.16 3.80 3.52
CA MET A 113 12.55 3.38 3.36
C MET A 113 13.36 4.01 4.48
N ALA A 114 13.78 3.17 5.43
CA ALA A 114 14.62 3.55 6.56
C ALA A 114 15.61 2.43 6.88
N GLN A 115 16.76 2.80 7.44
CA GLN A 115 17.75 1.86 7.92
C GLN A 115 17.26 1.23 9.22
N SER A 116 17.26 -0.10 9.25
CA SER A 116 16.94 -0.90 10.42
C SER A 116 17.67 -2.23 10.31
N ARG A 117 17.54 -3.09 11.32
CA ARG A 117 18.05 -4.48 11.25
C ARG A 117 17.57 -5.22 10.00
N MET A 118 16.34 -4.95 9.53
CA MET A 118 15.79 -5.55 8.31
C MET A 118 16.61 -5.22 7.05
N GLY A 119 17.28 -4.08 7.04
CA GLY A 119 18.17 -3.69 5.94
C GLY A 119 19.46 -4.50 5.89
N ALA A 120 19.89 -5.10 7.00
CA ALA A 120 21.09 -5.93 7.06
C ALA A 120 20.91 -7.29 6.36
N ASP A 121 19.66 -7.74 6.22
CA ASP A 121 19.30 -8.98 5.51
C ASP A 121 19.11 -8.75 3.99
N MET A 122 19.35 -7.51 3.51
CA MET A 122 19.31 -7.21 2.08
C MET A 122 20.57 -7.71 1.37
N ASN A 123 20.41 -8.09 0.11
CA ASN A 123 21.51 -8.49 -0.75
C ASN A 123 22.53 -7.32 -0.89
N PRO A 124 23.83 -7.52 -0.58
CA PRO A 124 24.86 -6.49 -0.70
C PRO A 124 24.97 -5.88 -2.11
N ASP A 125 24.76 -6.67 -3.16
CA ASP A 125 24.83 -6.20 -4.54
C ASP A 125 23.65 -5.27 -4.84
N MET A 126 22.46 -5.59 -4.32
CA MET A 126 21.31 -4.67 -4.39
C MET A 126 21.62 -3.38 -3.64
N MET A 127 22.20 -3.46 -2.44
CA MET A 127 22.57 -2.27 -1.66
C MET A 127 23.56 -1.37 -2.40
N ALA A 128 24.49 -1.95 -3.16
CA ALA A 128 25.46 -1.20 -3.97
C ALA A 128 24.82 -0.41 -5.13
N THR A 129 23.61 -0.76 -5.56
CA THR A 129 22.88 -0.02 -6.60
C THR A 129 22.14 1.21 -6.07
N LEU A 130 22.02 1.36 -4.74
CA LEU A 130 21.33 2.48 -4.14
C LEU A 130 22.12 3.79 -4.34
N PRO A 131 21.43 4.94 -4.49
CA PRO A 131 22.10 6.22 -4.59
C PRO A 131 23.00 6.51 -3.38
N THR A 132 24.26 6.89 -3.65
CA THR A 132 25.27 7.18 -2.62
C THR A 132 25.22 8.61 -2.10
N THR A 133 24.32 9.44 -2.64
CA THR A 133 24.12 10.81 -2.14
C THR A 133 23.74 10.78 -0.66
N PRO A 134 24.27 11.69 0.17
CA PRO A 134 23.84 11.79 1.56
C PRO A 134 22.32 12.03 1.63
N ALA A 135 21.64 11.30 2.50
CA ALA A 135 20.21 11.43 2.72
C ALA A 135 19.83 10.96 4.12
N HIS A 136 18.65 11.38 4.59
CA HIS A 136 18.08 10.83 5.82
C HIS A 136 17.71 9.36 5.63
N THR A 137 18.22 8.51 6.52
CA THR A 137 17.91 7.08 6.55
C THR A 137 17.34 6.63 7.88
N GLU A 138 17.30 7.51 8.87
CA GLU A 138 16.89 7.17 10.24
C GLU A 138 15.38 6.92 10.32
N PRO A 139 14.89 5.90 11.07
CA PRO A 139 13.47 5.59 11.19
C PRO A 139 12.56 6.78 11.55
N GLU A 140 13.08 7.75 12.30
CA GLU A 140 12.40 8.97 12.73
C GLU A 140 11.85 9.78 11.54
N MET A 141 12.46 9.67 10.36
CA MET A 141 11.93 10.32 9.16
C MET A 141 10.53 9.79 8.79
N VAL A 142 10.27 8.51 9.04
CA VAL A 142 8.97 7.86 8.77
C VAL A 142 7.97 8.24 9.87
N THR A 143 8.43 8.33 11.12
CA THR A 143 7.62 8.64 12.29
C THR A 143 6.81 9.92 12.12
N ALA A 144 7.39 10.98 11.52
CA ALA A 144 6.67 12.24 11.30
C ALA A 144 5.40 12.07 10.46
N MET A 145 5.47 11.32 9.35
CA MET A 145 4.30 11.07 8.51
C MET A 145 3.30 10.15 9.20
N VAL A 146 3.77 9.08 9.86
CA VAL A 146 2.89 8.14 10.57
C VAL A 146 2.13 8.84 11.69
N ALA A 147 2.80 9.70 12.46
CA ALA A 147 2.18 10.49 13.53
C ALA A 147 1.14 11.48 12.98
N TYR A 148 1.44 12.17 11.88
CA TYR A 148 0.47 13.06 11.22
C TYR A 148 -0.77 12.29 10.76
N LEU A 149 -0.60 11.19 10.02
CA LEU A 149 -1.71 10.37 9.53
C LEU A 149 -2.57 9.76 10.66
N ALA A 150 -1.95 9.53 11.82
CA ALA A 150 -2.60 9.03 13.03
C ALA A 150 -3.25 10.13 13.88
N SER A 151 -3.10 11.40 13.54
CA SER A 151 -3.62 12.52 14.31
C SER A 151 -5.02 12.93 13.88
N GLU A 152 -5.69 13.72 14.72
CA GLU A 152 -7.00 14.31 14.42
C GLU A 152 -6.92 15.33 13.27
N GLU A 153 -5.76 15.98 13.10
CA GLU A 153 -5.51 16.99 12.07
C GLU A 153 -5.46 16.42 10.65
N ASN A 154 -5.32 15.10 10.48
CA ASN A 154 -5.35 14.48 9.17
C ASN A 154 -6.78 14.41 8.63
N PRO A 155 -7.11 15.08 7.51
CA PRO A 155 -8.43 14.96 6.87
C PRO A 155 -8.47 13.86 5.81
N TYR A 156 -7.33 13.24 5.48
CA TYR A 156 -7.19 12.34 4.34
C TYR A 156 -7.37 10.87 4.73
N THR A 157 -8.02 10.12 3.85
CA THR A 157 -8.15 8.66 3.91
C THR A 157 -7.92 8.10 2.52
N HIS A 158 -7.64 6.81 2.42
CA HIS A 158 -7.38 6.10 1.18
C HIS A 158 -6.15 6.61 0.41
N GLU A 159 -5.16 7.17 1.14
CA GLU A 159 -3.93 7.70 0.54
C GLU A 159 -2.73 6.79 0.76
N VAL A 160 -1.80 6.83 -0.20
CA VAL A 160 -0.53 6.10 -0.13
C VAL A 160 0.63 7.10 -0.16
N PHE A 161 1.51 7.05 0.84
CA PHE A 161 2.64 7.95 0.96
C PHE A 161 3.97 7.22 0.89
N SER A 162 4.87 7.66 0.00
CA SER A 162 6.27 7.23 -0.05
C SER A 162 7.11 8.16 0.81
N ILE A 163 7.84 7.56 1.76
CA ILE A 163 8.75 8.26 2.66
C ILE A 163 10.13 7.62 2.54
N ALA A 164 11.03 8.28 1.84
CA ALA A 164 12.35 7.73 1.51
C ALA A 164 13.38 8.84 1.38
N ARG A 165 14.56 8.68 2.00
CA ARG A 165 15.71 9.57 1.80
C ARG A 165 15.41 11.05 2.09
N GLY A 166 14.62 11.35 3.12
CA GLY A 166 14.14 12.70 3.47
C GLY A 166 12.99 13.25 2.62
N ARG A 167 12.51 12.51 1.61
CA ARG A 167 11.38 12.91 0.75
C ARG A 167 10.07 12.35 1.28
N TYR A 168 9.03 13.18 1.27
CA TYR A 168 7.64 12.81 1.53
C TYR A 168 6.82 13.06 0.26
N ALA A 169 6.17 12.04 -0.26
CA ALA A 169 5.38 12.16 -1.48
C ALA A 169 4.16 11.24 -1.46
N ARG A 170 3.10 11.65 -2.14
CA ARG A 170 1.97 10.77 -2.46
C ARG A 170 2.34 9.85 -3.62
N ALA A 171 2.06 8.56 -3.48
CA ALA A 171 2.01 7.59 -4.56
C ALA A 171 0.55 7.31 -4.89
N PHE A 172 0.22 7.12 -6.16
CA PHE A 172 -1.15 6.86 -6.61
C PHE A 172 -1.16 5.89 -7.79
N ILE A 173 -2.28 5.22 -8.00
CA ILE A 173 -2.56 4.42 -9.19
C ILE A 173 -3.48 5.25 -10.07
N GLY A 174 -3.01 5.57 -11.28
CA GLY A 174 -3.78 6.26 -12.29
C GLY A 174 -4.20 5.32 -13.41
N VAL A 175 -5.32 5.64 -14.05
CA VAL A 175 -5.82 4.97 -15.25
C VAL A 175 -5.78 6.00 -16.38
N THR A 176 -5.15 5.65 -17.50
CA THR A 176 -5.07 6.53 -18.68
C THR A 176 -6.46 6.78 -19.27
N GLU A 177 -6.65 7.84 -20.04
CA GLU A 177 -7.92 8.07 -20.78
C GLU A 177 -8.30 6.89 -21.68
N GLY A 178 -7.29 6.22 -22.25
CA GLY A 178 -7.48 4.98 -22.97
C GLY A 178 -8.24 5.11 -24.30
N TRP A 179 -8.75 3.97 -24.75
CA TRP A 179 -9.57 3.83 -25.96
C TRP A 179 -10.74 2.90 -25.64
N HIS A 180 -11.96 3.29 -26.03
CA HIS A 180 -13.15 2.46 -25.92
C HIS A 180 -13.71 2.17 -27.31
N VAL A 181 -14.33 1.00 -27.44
CA VAL A 181 -15.18 0.62 -28.57
C VAL A 181 -16.58 1.17 -28.30
N ALA A 182 -17.23 1.75 -29.30
CA ALA A 182 -18.59 2.25 -29.14
C ALA A 182 -19.56 1.08 -28.84
N ALA A 183 -20.60 1.33 -28.04
CA ALA A 183 -21.51 0.28 -27.57
C ALA A 183 -22.28 -0.43 -28.70
N ASP A 184 -22.39 0.20 -29.87
CA ASP A 184 -23.04 -0.31 -31.08
C ASP A 184 -22.06 -1.00 -32.06
N GLU A 185 -20.76 -0.99 -31.76
CA GLU A 185 -19.74 -1.67 -32.56
C GLU A 185 -19.43 -3.10 -32.03
N PRO A 186 -18.94 -4.02 -32.88
CA PRO A 186 -18.43 -5.31 -32.43
C PRO A 186 -17.28 -5.16 -31.44
N LEU A 187 -17.16 -6.09 -30.49
CA LEU A 187 -16.05 -6.11 -29.52
C LEU A 187 -14.68 -6.05 -30.21
N ALA A 188 -13.74 -5.35 -29.55
CA ALA A 188 -12.37 -5.23 -30.04
C ALA A 188 -11.71 -6.59 -30.26
N THR A 189 -11.06 -6.73 -31.41
CA THR A 189 -10.09 -7.78 -31.68
C THR A 189 -8.71 -7.41 -31.14
N ALA A 190 -7.80 -8.38 -31.08
CA ALA A 190 -6.41 -8.12 -30.73
C ALA A 190 -5.72 -7.14 -31.70
N ASP A 191 -6.12 -7.14 -32.97
CA ASP A 191 -5.61 -6.19 -33.96
C ASP A 191 -6.12 -4.77 -33.70
N ASP A 192 -7.35 -4.61 -33.22
CA ASP A 192 -7.90 -3.31 -32.85
C ASP A 192 -7.14 -2.73 -31.66
N VAL A 193 -6.87 -3.55 -30.63
CA VAL A 193 -6.04 -3.17 -29.49
C VAL A 193 -4.63 -2.77 -29.95
N ARG A 194 -4.00 -3.57 -30.82
CA ARG A 194 -2.67 -3.26 -31.37
C ARG A 194 -2.66 -1.93 -32.13
N ARG A 195 -3.71 -1.62 -32.90
CA ARG A 195 -3.84 -0.34 -33.62
C ARG A 195 -3.97 0.85 -32.68
N HIS A 196 -4.59 0.69 -31.52
CA HIS A 196 -4.83 1.77 -30.55
C HIS A 196 -3.87 1.77 -29.35
N ILE A 197 -2.87 0.88 -29.31
CA ILE A 197 -2.01 0.67 -28.13
C ILE A 197 -1.26 1.93 -27.69
N ALA A 198 -0.94 2.84 -28.61
CA ALA A 198 -0.31 4.12 -28.27
C ALA A 198 -1.26 5.00 -27.44
N ARG A 199 -2.53 5.10 -27.84
CA ARG A 199 -3.57 5.84 -27.12
C ARG A 199 -3.90 5.19 -25.78
N ILE A 200 -3.97 3.85 -25.73
CA ILE A 200 -4.22 3.11 -24.49
C ILE A 200 -3.16 3.41 -23.41
N ARG A 201 -1.91 3.62 -23.84
CA ARG A 201 -0.76 3.83 -22.95
C ARG A 201 -0.40 5.29 -22.72
N ASP A 202 -1.15 6.24 -23.28
CA ASP A 202 -0.86 7.66 -23.19
C ASP A 202 -1.03 8.16 -21.75
N GLN A 203 0.04 8.72 -21.17
CA GLN A 203 0.09 9.17 -19.78
C GLN A 203 -0.06 10.69 -19.64
N ASP A 204 -0.20 11.43 -20.75
CA ASP A 204 -0.41 12.88 -20.70
C ASP A 204 -1.80 13.25 -20.14
N GLY A 205 -2.74 12.29 -20.10
CA GLY A 205 -4.03 12.38 -19.42
C GLY A 205 -4.37 11.10 -18.65
N TYR A 206 -4.78 11.25 -17.39
CA TYR A 206 -5.16 10.13 -16.52
C TYR A 206 -6.19 10.53 -15.47
N HIS A 207 -6.90 9.52 -14.97
CA HIS A 207 -7.82 9.58 -13.84
C HIS A 207 -7.21 8.86 -12.64
N VAL A 208 -7.60 9.24 -11.43
CA VAL A 208 -7.19 8.56 -10.19
C VAL A 208 -8.47 8.06 -9.50
N PRO A 209 -9.05 6.93 -9.94
CA PRO A 209 -10.29 6.43 -9.36
C PRO A 209 -10.06 5.98 -7.92
N GLY A 210 -10.95 6.41 -7.02
CA GLY A 210 -10.95 6.02 -5.61
C GLY A 210 -11.70 4.71 -5.34
N SER A 211 -12.37 4.13 -6.34
CA SER A 211 -13.05 2.83 -6.21
C SER A 211 -13.28 2.16 -7.56
N LEU A 212 -13.64 0.88 -7.54
CA LEU A 212 -14.06 0.13 -8.72
C LEU A 212 -15.22 0.81 -9.46
N ILE A 213 -16.16 1.42 -8.72
CA ILE A 213 -17.34 2.08 -9.30
C ILE A 213 -16.94 3.39 -9.97
N GLU A 214 -16.02 4.15 -9.36
CA GLU A 214 -15.49 5.36 -9.99
C GLU A 214 -14.72 5.05 -11.27
N GLU A 215 -13.91 3.99 -11.29
CA GLU A 215 -13.22 3.52 -12.50
C GLU A 215 -14.22 3.12 -13.60
N ALA A 216 -15.24 2.32 -13.27
CA ALA A 216 -16.28 1.94 -14.22
C ALA A 216 -17.04 3.14 -14.78
N GLY A 217 -17.17 4.21 -14.00
CA GLY A 217 -17.81 5.47 -14.41
C GLY A 217 -16.95 6.37 -15.32
N LEU A 218 -15.69 6.03 -15.58
CA LEU A 218 -14.85 6.75 -16.56
C LEU A 218 -15.24 6.44 -18.01
N ILE A 219 -15.97 5.34 -18.21
CA ILE A 219 -16.46 4.92 -19.53
C ILE A 219 -17.76 5.68 -19.82
N PRO A 220 -17.84 6.41 -20.95
CA PRO A 220 -19.05 7.15 -21.34
C PRO A 220 -20.25 6.25 -21.67
#